data_AF-A0A172RWR9-F1
#
_entry.id   AF-A0A172RWR9-F1
#
_cell.length_a   1.000
_cell.length_b   1.000
_cell.length_c   1.000
_cell.angle_alpha   90.00
_cell.angle_beta   90.00
_cell.angle_gamma   90.00
#
_symmetry.space_group_name_H-M   'P 1'
#
loop_
_entity.id
_entity.type
_entity.pdbx_description
1 polymer ?
#
loop_
_entity_poly.entity_id
_entity_poly.type
_entity_poly.pdbx_seq_one_letter_code
_entity_poly.pdbx_strand_id
1 'polypeptide(L)'
;MSSKTFVPEGEVAPASQIGATIEALAATIAARRNAGEESYTHGLLTGKDDDVLKKVMEESGEVALAAKDVARASQEQRDAEVDHLRYEAADVVYHLLVVLERYGIDLDEFAAELNMRMREDERPAGAVRLQPEHVKRGK
;
A
#
# COMPACT_ATOMS: atom_id res chain seq x y z
N MET A 1 -12.97 -2.59 -18.12
CA MET A 1 -12.95 -2.00 -16.76
C MET A 1 -14.01 -2.71 -15.93
N SER A 2 -13.77 -2.90 -14.62
CA SER A 2 -14.78 -3.48 -13.73
C SER A 2 -16.04 -2.61 -13.72
N SER A 3 -17.23 -3.18 -13.51
CA SER A 3 -18.45 -2.39 -13.30
C SER A 3 -18.38 -1.50 -12.05
N LYS A 4 -17.40 -1.75 -11.16
CA LYS A 4 -17.17 -0.99 -9.92
C LYS A 4 -16.30 0.26 -10.11
N THR A 5 -15.73 0.52 -11.27
CA THR A 5 -14.83 1.66 -11.48
C THR A 5 -15.18 2.47 -12.72
N PHE A 6 -14.95 3.77 -12.66
CA PHE A 6 -15.09 4.68 -13.80
C PHE A 6 -13.94 5.70 -13.78
N VAL A 7 -13.65 6.28 -14.93
CA VAL A 7 -12.75 7.44 -15.07
C VAL A 7 -13.64 8.68 -15.20
N PRO A 8 -13.41 9.75 -14.43
CA PRO A 8 -14.22 10.97 -14.51
C PRO A 8 -14.29 11.56 -15.92
N GLU A 9 -15.40 12.23 -16.22
CA GLU A 9 -15.60 12.85 -17.54
C GLU A 9 -14.53 13.92 -17.81
N GLY A 10 -13.91 13.85 -18.99
CA GLY A 10 -12.84 14.76 -19.40
C GLY A 10 -11.44 14.36 -18.93
N GLU A 11 -11.31 13.30 -18.13
CA GLU A 11 -10.01 12.79 -17.68
C GLU A 11 -9.51 11.61 -18.54
N VAL A 12 -8.18 11.51 -18.64
CA VAL A 12 -7.51 10.40 -19.33
C VAL A 12 -6.89 9.48 -18.28
N ALA A 13 -7.21 8.19 -18.37
CA ALA A 13 -6.62 7.20 -17.48
C ALA A 13 -5.08 7.20 -17.61
N PRO A 14 -4.34 7.14 -16.49
CA PRO A 14 -2.89 6.97 -16.54
C PRO A 14 -2.52 5.62 -17.14
N ALA A 15 -1.25 5.49 -17.58
CA ALA A 15 -0.74 4.23 -18.13
C ALA A 15 -0.85 3.05 -17.14
N SER A 16 -0.70 3.32 -15.84
CA SER A 16 -0.95 2.39 -14.75
C SER A 16 -1.78 3.08 -13.67
N GLN A 17 -3.02 2.61 -13.47
CA GLN A 17 -3.89 3.14 -12.41
C GLN A 17 -3.27 2.96 -11.02
N ILE A 18 -2.74 1.76 -10.75
CA ILE A 18 -2.15 1.45 -9.44
C ILE A 18 -0.82 2.17 -9.22
N GLY A 19 0.03 2.27 -10.26
CA GLY A 19 1.32 2.96 -10.18
C GLY A 19 1.13 4.45 -9.86
N ALA A 20 0.31 5.14 -10.67
CA ALA A 20 0.01 6.56 -10.47
C ALA A 20 -0.62 6.83 -9.09
N THR A 21 -1.50 5.93 -8.63
CA THR A 21 -2.15 6.07 -7.31
C THR A 21 -1.16 5.90 -6.15
N ILE A 22 -0.29 4.88 -6.19
CA ILE A 22 0.70 4.64 -5.13
C ILE A 22 1.73 5.78 -5.09
N GLU A 23 2.19 6.26 -6.24
CA GLU A 23 3.11 7.40 -6.34
C GLU A 23 2.49 8.67 -5.73
N ALA A 24 1.26 9.01 -6.11
CA ALA A 24 0.57 10.18 -5.60
C ALA A 24 0.27 10.07 -4.08
N LEU A 25 -0.08 8.86 -3.61
CA LEU A 25 -0.32 8.60 -2.20
C LEU A 25 0.96 8.72 -1.37
N ALA A 26 2.07 8.12 -1.82
CA ALA A 26 3.36 8.25 -1.14
C ALA A 26 3.84 9.70 -1.08
N ALA A 27 3.72 10.44 -2.19
CA ALA A 27 4.04 11.87 -2.22
C ALA A 27 3.17 12.69 -1.25
N THR A 28 1.88 12.35 -1.16
CA THR A 28 0.96 12.97 -0.18
C THR A 28 1.39 12.66 1.25
N ILE A 29 1.70 11.39 1.56
CA ILE A 29 2.17 10.96 2.88
C ILE A 29 3.46 11.70 3.27
N ALA A 30 4.46 11.76 2.39
CA ALA A 30 5.71 12.48 2.61
C ALA A 30 5.47 13.97 2.92
N ALA A 31 4.58 14.63 2.15
CA ALA A 31 4.23 16.02 2.38
C ALA A 31 3.58 16.26 3.76
N ARG A 32 2.84 15.27 4.30
CA ARG A 32 2.20 15.37 5.63
C ARG A 32 3.18 15.39 6.79
N ARG A 33 4.46 15.09 6.58
CA ARG A 33 5.51 15.32 7.59
C ARG A 33 5.54 16.77 8.08
N ASN A 34 5.21 17.72 7.21
CA ASN A 34 5.19 19.16 7.52
C ASN A 34 3.78 19.71 7.77
N ALA A 35 2.76 18.86 7.89
CA ALA A 35 1.41 19.29 8.25
C ALA A 35 1.30 19.62 9.75
N GLY A 36 0.18 20.23 10.17
CA GLY A 36 -0.09 20.50 11.57
C GLY A 36 -0.56 19.25 12.33
N GLU A 37 -0.69 19.40 13.66
CA GLU A 37 -1.10 18.33 14.59
C GLU A 37 -2.50 17.77 14.30
N GLU A 38 -3.35 18.50 13.56
CA GLU A 38 -4.65 18.03 13.11
C GLU A 38 -4.56 16.91 12.06
N SER A 39 -3.41 16.73 11.42
CA SER A 39 -3.22 15.69 10.42
C SER A 39 -2.96 14.33 11.05
N TYR A 40 -3.86 13.39 10.80
CA TYR A 40 -3.70 11.99 11.19
C TYR A 40 -2.34 11.41 10.74
N THR A 41 -1.99 11.57 9.45
CA THR A 41 -0.72 11.10 8.90
C THR A 41 0.48 11.78 9.55
N HIS A 42 0.40 13.08 9.86
CA HIS A 42 1.46 13.77 10.60
C HIS A 42 1.71 13.09 11.95
N GLY A 43 0.65 12.86 12.72
CA GLY A 43 0.75 12.16 14.00
C GLY A 43 1.38 10.76 13.89
N LEU A 44 1.08 10.02 12.83
CA LEU A 44 1.72 8.72 12.56
C LEU A 44 3.19 8.83 12.15
N LEU A 45 3.61 9.93 11.52
CA LEU A 45 4.99 10.15 11.08
C LEU A 45 5.88 10.69 12.21
N THR A 46 5.32 11.51 13.11
CA THR A 46 6.08 12.25 14.14
C THR A 46 5.80 11.80 15.57
N GLY A 47 4.72 11.03 15.80
CA GLY A 47 4.30 10.53 17.11
C GLY A 47 5.12 9.33 17.59
N LYS A 48 4.53 8.44 18.41
CA LYS A 48 5.26 7.27 18.91
C LYS A 48 5.38 6.20 17.82
N ASP A 49 6.49 5.46 17.80
CA ASP A 49 6.71 4.36 16.85
C ASP A 49 5.59 3.32 16.95
N ASP A 50 5.21 2.96 18.18
CA ASP A 50 4.14 2.00 18.46
C ASP A 50 2.82 2.34 17.79
N ASP A 51 2.50 3.62 17.58
CA ASP A 51 1.19 4.02 17.06
C ASP A 51 1.03 3.60 15.60
N VAL A 52 2.06 3.82 14.77
CA VAL A 52 2.04 3.38 13.37
C VAL A 52 2.22 1.86 13.23
N LEU A 53 3.03 1.25 14.08
CA LEU A 53 3.27 -0.20 14.04
C LEU A 53 2.04 -1.01 14.46
N LYS A 54 1.27 -0.51 15.45
CA LYS A 54 -0.01 -1.12 15.83
C LYS A 54 -1.00 -1.13 14.68
N LYS A 55 -1.09 -0.03 13.91
CA LYS A 55 -1.95 0.03 12.73
C LYS A 55 -1.58 -1.03 11.70
N VAL A 56 -0.29 -1.17 11.34
CA VAL A 56 0.13 -2.23 10.40
C VAL A 56 -0.31 -3.63 10.85
N MET A 57 -0.20 -3.93 12.14
CA MET A 57 -0.64 -5.21 12.70
C MET A 57 -2.16 -5.37 12.71
N GLU A 58 -2.89 -4.33 13.08
CA GLU A 58 -4.36 -4.28 13.10
C GLU A 58 -4.92 -4.55 11.70
N GLU A 59 -4.50 -3.76 10.70
CA GLU A 59 -4.99 -3.88 9.33
C GLU A 59 -4.63 -5.23 8.68
N SER A 60 -3.44 -5.76 9.00
CA SER A 60 -3.04 -7.10 8.54
C SER A 60 -3.92 -8.20 9.11
N GLY A 61 -4.44 -8.02 10.34
CA GLY A 61 -5.41 -8.91 10.94
C GLY A 61 -6.79 -8.75 10.31
N GLU A 62 -7.24 -7.52 10.10
CA GLU A 62 -8.55 -7.20 9.54
C GLU A 62 -8.67 -7.68 8.09
N VAL A 63 -7.65 -7.50 7.25
CA VAL A 63 -7.66 -8.03 5.88
C VAL A 63 -7.77 -9.56 5.87
N ALA A 64 -7.14 -10.25 6.83
CA ALA A 64 -7.21 -11.71 6.93
C ALA A 64 -8.60 -12.19 7.38
N LEU A 65 -9.24 -11.47 8.30
CA LEU A 65 -10.61 -11.74 8.75
C LEU A 65 -11.62 -11.45 7.63
N ALA A 66 -11.54 -10.30 6.96
CA ALA A 66 -12.40 -9.95 5.85
C ALA A 66 -12.29 -10.97 4.71
N ALA A 67 -11.09 -11.48 4.41
CA ALA A 67 -10.91 -12.54 3.40
C ALA A 67 -11.61 -13.84 3.78
N LYS A 68 -11.61 -14.18 5.08
CA LYS A 68 -12.32 -15.36 5.61
C LYS A 68 -13.83 -15.18 5.57
N ASP A 69 -14.32 -13.97 5.79
CA ASP A 69 -15.74 -13.65 5.71
C ASP A 69 -16.25 -13.71 4.26
N VAL A 70 -15.48 -13.20 3.29
CA VAL A 70 -15.75 -13.41 1.85
C VAL A 70 -15.87 -14.90 1.50
N ALA A 71 -14.97 -15.74 2.03
CA ALA A 71 -14.99 -17.18 1.75
C ALA A 71 -16.21 -17.91 2.35
N ARG A 72 -16.87 -17.30 3.34
CA ARG A 72 -18.05 -17.84 4.04
C ARG A 72 -19.35 -17.16 3.62
N ALA A 73 -19.25 -16.06 2.90
CA ALA A 73 -20.37 -15.24 2.49
C ALA A 73 -21.37 -16.04 1.65
N SER A 74 -22.65 -15.86 1.93
CA SER A 74 -23.70 -16.25 0.98
C SER A 74 -23.59 -15.40 -0.29
N GLN A 75 -24.26 -15.83 -1.37
CA GLN A 75 -24.28 -15.08 -2.62
C GLN A 75 -24.81 -13.65 -2.45
N GLU A 76 -25.77 -13.45 -1.53
CA GLU A 76 -26.37 -12.14 -1.24
C GLU A 76 -25.40 -11.21 -0.47
N GLN A 77 -24.52 -11.78 0.36
CA GLN A 77 -23.56 -11.01 1.16
C GLN A 77 -22.24 -10.76 0.42
N ARG A 78 -21.93 -11.59 -0.58
CA ARG A 78 -20.59 -11.66 -1.19
C ARG A 78 -20.07 -10.31 -1.68
N ASP A 79 -20.93 -9.49 -2.27
CA ASP A 79 -20.50 -8.19 -2.80
C ASP A 79 -20.08 -7.22 -1.68
N ALA A 80 -20.80 -7.20 -0.56
CA ALA A 80 -20.47 -6.38 0.60
C ALA A 80 -19.17 -6.87 1.27
N GLU A 81 -19.00 -8.18 1.45
CA GLU A 81 -17.78 -8.73 2.04
C GLU A 81 -16.55 -8.48 1.15
N VAL A 82 -16.70 -8.57 -0.18
CA VAL A 82 -15.62 -8.24 -1.12
C VAL A 82 -15.28 -6.75 -1.08
N ASP A 83 -16.27 -5.88 -0.86
CA ASP A 83 -16.04 -4.44 -0.69
C ASP A 83 -15.31 -4.13 0.61
N HIS A 84 -15.64 -4.83 1.71
CA HIS A 84 -14.93 -4.72 2.99
C HIS A 84 -13.48 -5.24 2.89
N LEU A 85 -13.27 -6.40 2.26
CA LEU A 85 -11.91 -6.89 1.99
C LEU A 85 -11.07 -5.90 1.17
N ARG A 86 -11.66 -5.25 0.16
CA ARG A 86 -10.96 -4.21 -0.61
C ARG A 86 -10.57 -3.02 0.26
N TYR A 87 -11.45 -2.62 1.19
CA TYR A 87 -11.20 -1.53 2.11
C TYR A 87 -10.00 -1.84 3.03
N GLU A 88 -10.01 -2.99 3.73
CA GLU A 88 -8.91 -3.34 4.65
C GLU A 88 -7.58 -3.59 3.91
N ALA A 89 -7.64 -4.14 2.70
CA ALA A 89 -6.45 -4.28 1.87
C ALA A 89 -5.82 -2.93 1.51
N ALA A 90 -6.64 -1.88 1.33
CA ALA A 90 -6.14 -0.53 1.07
C ALA A 90 -5.51 0.07 2.34
N ASP A 91 -6.10 -0.15 3.52
CA ASP A 91 -5.56 0.34 4.80
C ASP A 91 -4.21 -0.31 5.14
N VAL A 92 -4.03 -1.61 4.84
CA VAL A 92 -2.71 -2.27 4.92
C VAL A 92 -1.67 -1.53 4.07
N VAL A 93 -2.00 -1.21 2.81
CA VAL A 93 -1.06 -0.52 1.91
C VAL A 93 -0.79 0.89 2.41
N TYR A 94 -1.81 1.64 2.82
CA TYR A 94 -1.63 2.99 3.36
C TYR A 94 -0.69 2.98 4.57
N HIS A 95 -0.95 2.13 5.57
CA HIS A 95 -0.14 2.07 6.77
C HIS A 95 1.28 1.55 6.51
N LEU A 96 1.45 0.63 5.57
CA LEU A 96 2.78 0.22 5.10
C LEU A 96 3.54 1.41 4.50
N LEU A 97 2.92 2.20 3.61
CA LEU A 97 3.56 3.39 3.02
C LEU A 97 3.94 4.44 4.08
N VAL A 98 3.11 4.64 5.12
CA VAL A 98 3.44 5.54 6.23
C VAL A 98 4.65 5.02 7.00
N VAL A 99 4.75 3.71 7.26
CA VAL A 99 5.94 3.12 7.91
C VAL A 99 7.19 3.29 7.05
N LEU A 100 7.11 3.02 5.74
CA LEU A 100 8.22 3.19 4.81
C LEU A 100 8.73 4.65 4.82
N GLU A 101 7.83 5.62 4.66
CA GLU A 101 8.16 7.05 4.74
C GLU A 101 8.75 7.42 6.11
N ARG A 102 8.16 6.94 7.22
CA ARG A 102 8.64 7.24 8.57
C ARG A 102 10.11 6.84 8.75
N TYR A 103 10.49 5.68 8.21
CA TYR A 103 11.84 5.13 8.32
C TYR A 103 12.75 5.45 7.11
N GLY A 104 12.30 6.30 6.18
CA GLY A 104 13.11 6.81 5.08
C GLY A 104 13.36 5.81 3.95
N ILE A 105 12.45 4.84 3.76
CA ILE A 105 12.47 3.91 2.63
C ILE A 105 11.58 4.49 1.54
N ASP A 106 12.18 4.92 0.43
CA ASP A 106 11.42 5.47 -0.69
C ASP A 106 10.76 4.37 -1.55
N LEU A 107 9.89 4.78 -2.48
CA LEU A 107 9.17 3.84 -3.34
C LEU A 107 10.10 3.08 -4.29
N ASP A 108 11.21 3.66 -4.73
CA ASP A 108 12.14 2.99 -5.64
C ASP A 108 12.93 1.91 -4.90
N GLU A 109 13.38 2.19 -3.68
CA GLU A 109 14.01 1.21 -2.79
C GLU A 109 13.04 0.06 -2.47
N PHE A 110 11.78 0.37 -2.14
CA PHE A 110 10.78 -0.66 -1.88
C PHE A 110 10.43 -1.48 -3.14
N ALA A 111 10.27 -0.82 -4.29
CA ALA A 111 10.07 -1.50 -5.58
C ALA A 111 11.24 -2.41 -5.92
N ALA A 112 12.48 -1.98 -5.64
CA ALA A 112 13.67 -2.78 -5.82
C ALA A 112 13.65 -4.07 -4.99
N GLU A 113 13.18 -4.00 -3.73
CA GLU A 113 13.02 -5.20 -2.89
C GLU A 113 11.88 -6.10 -3.39
N LEU A 114 10.75 -5.55 -3.84
CA LEU A 114 9.66 -6.32 -4.44
C LEU A 114 10.12 -7.03 -5.72
N ASN A 115 10.95 -6.37 -6.54
CA ASN A 115 11.53 -6.93 -7.76
C ASN A 115 12.41 -8.17 -7.50
N MET A 116 12.86 -8.39 -6.27
CA MET A 116 13.62 -9.59 -5.88
C MET A 116 12.73 -10.81 -5.64
N ARG A 117 11.41 -10.65 -5.59
CA ARG A 117 10.43 -11.75 -5.46
C ARG A 117 10.09 -12.40 -6.80
N MET A 118 10.46 -11.77 -7.91
CA MET A 118 10.27 -12.26 -9.27
C MET A 118 11.54 -12.88 -9.82
N ARG A 119 11.39 -13.89 -10.70
CA ARG A 119 12.51 -14.31 -11.55
C ARG A 119 12.88 -13.20 -12.54
N GLU A 120 14.07 -13.31 -13.13
CA GLU A 120 14.56 -12.28 -14.06
C GLU A 120 13.68 -12.14 -15.30
N ASP A 121 13.09 -13.23 -15.80
CA ASP A 121 12.17 -13.26 -16.94
C ASP A 121 10.78 -12.68 -16.63
N GLU A 122 10.40 -12.60 -15.35
CA GLU A 122 9.10 -12.09 -14.90
C GLU A 122 9.15 -10.59 -14.53
N ARG A 123 10.34 -10.08 -14.21
CA ARG A 123 10.53 -8.70 -13.76
C ARG A 123 10.28 -7.71 -14.90
N PRO A 124 9.65 -6.54 -14.64
CA PRO A 124 9.52 -5.50 -15.66
C PRO A 124 10.89 -5.06 -16.21
N ALA A 125 10.94 -4.85 -17.52
CA ALA A 125 12.15 -4.35 -18.18
C ALA A 125 12.50 -2.95 -17.63
N GLY A 126 13.76 -2.76 -17.24
CA GLY A 126 14.23 -1.49 -16.66
C GLY A 126 13.87 -1.28 -15.19
N ALA A 127 13.27 -2.26 -14.52
CA ALA A 127 12.92 -2.13 -13.10
C ALA A 127 14.17 -1.97 -12.20
N VAL A 128 14.06 -1.07 -11.22
CA VAL A 128 15.11 -0.77 -10.23
C VAL A 128 15.51 -2.00 -9.42
N ARG A 129 16.78 -2.05 -9.00
CA ARG A 129 17.37 -3.13 -8.20
C ARG A 129 18.18 -2.55 -7.05
N LEU A 130 18.17 -3.25 -5.91
CA LEU A 130 19.05 -2.92 -4.80
C LEU A 130 20.50 -3.24 -5.19
N GLN A 131 21.44 -2.42 -4.72
CA GLN A 131 22.85 -2.75 -4.87
C GLN A 131 23.17 -4.00 -4.02
N PRO A 132 24.04 -4.91 -4.49
CA PRO A 132 24.29 -6.20 -3.83
C PRO A 132 24.61 -6.12 -2.33
N GLU A 133 25.32 -5.08 -1.90
CA GLU A 133 25.68 -4.81 -0.50
C GLU A 133 24.48 -4.53 0.43
N HIS A 134 23.35 -4.11 -0.14
CA HIS A 134 22.10 -3.83 0.59
C HIS A 134 21.17 -5.04 0.63
N VAL A 135 21.44 -6.09 -0.16
CA VAL A 135 20.68 -7.35 -0.13
C VAL A 135 21.18 -8.24 1.03
N LYS A 136 20.89 -7.81 2.26
CA LYS A 136 21.25 -8.56 3.49
C LYS A 136 20.08 -9.44 3.91
N ARG A 137 19.96 -10.60 3.26
CA ARG A 137 19.06 -11.67 3.72
C ARG A 137 19.65 -12.24 5.01
N GLY A 138 19.16 -11.79 6.16
CA GLY A 138 19.46 -12.45 7.45
C GLY A 138 19.20 -13.96 7.33
N LYS A 139 20.00 -14.76 8.03
CA LYS A 139 19.77 -16.22 8.10
C LYS A 139 18.46 -16.54 8.78
#